data_AF-A0A813J1B0-F1
#
_entry.id   AF-A0A813J1B0-F1
#
_cell.length_a   1.000
_cell.length_b   1.000
_cell.length_c   1.000
_cell.angle_alpha   90.00
_cell.angle_beta   90.00
_cell.angle_gamma   90.00
#
_symmetry.space_group_name_H-M   'P 1'
#
loop_
_entity.id
_entity.type
_entity.pdbx_description
1 polymer ?
#
loop_
_entity_poly.entity_id
_entity_poly.type
_entity_poly.pdbx_seq_one_letter_code
_entity_poly.pdbx_strand_id
1 'polypeptide(L)'
;ALHQLGFALRGRGFFVCEDVNLDQGDMTPLLQEAYAASRQFHAAEASRRQRSLSSQWTRGKPNSGPYSRAWFTGANGRRWPRDEDHPGFTTALQSLDARLAAVAAVMAAALACAFPSETFASAPSETMLRALRYAPSTPPAEPEVAITTTNTNNKNNDSNSNNHGIPAHVDFGDFTLCHSDSEGLEAWEREAGLWQPLPAWQICFLAGTALESKTQQAVRAVEHRVLRCPAERLSFCRLHGVSAQNGVSSAQSGSGGTDNNNSNNNNNNNSKNNNYDYNHKNNNSNNNSSNDNSRAEKGDQETSAEELKLG
;
A
#
# COMPACT_ATOMS: atom_id res chain seq x y z
N ALA A 1 -25.10 -2.79 -14.54
CA ALA A 1 -24.62 -2.88 -13.16
C ALA A 1 -23.99 -4.24 -12.82
N LEU A 2 -24.72 -5.25 -12.32
CA LEU A 2 -24.11 -6.49 -11.78
C LEU A 2 -23.24 -7.28 -12.79
N HIS A 3 -23.68 -7.38 -14.05
CA HIS A 3 -22.89 -8.04 -15.09
C HIS A 3 -21.58 -7.28 -15.41
N GLN A 4 -21.62 -5.95 -15.44
CA GLN A 4 -20.43 -5.11 -15.64
C GLN A 4 -19.47 -5.20 -14.45
N LEU A 5 -20.01 -5.26 -13.21
CA LEU A 5 -19.22 -5.50 -12.00
C LEU A 5 -18.49 -6.84 -12.07
N GLY A 6 -19.21 -7.91 -12.43
CA GLY A 6 -18.62 -9.25 -12.61
C GLY A 6 -17.52 -9.26 -13.67
N PHE A 7 -17.73 -8.57 -14.81
CA PHE A 7 -16.72 -8.46 -15.86
C PHE A 7 -15.48 -7.68 -15.41
N ALA A 8 -15.66 -6.51 -14.79
CA ALA A 8 -14.56 -5.68 -14.32
C ALA A 8 -13.69 -6.42 -13.29
N LEU A 9 -14.30 -7.20 -12.40
CA LEU A 9 -13.60 -7.92 -11.34
C LEU A 9 -12.96 -9.24 -11.78
N ARG A 10 -13.50 -9.91 -12.80
CA ARG A 10 -12.87 -11.11 -13.41
C ARG A 10 -11.59 -10.76 -14.17
N GLY A 11 -11.58 -9.64 -14.89
CA GLY A 11 -10.42 -9.21 -15.67
C GLY A 11 -9.45 -8.34 -14.87
N ARG A 12 -9.90 -7.12 -14.54
CA ARG A 12 -9.03 -6.05 -14.01
C ARG A 12 -8.80 -6.15 -12.51
N GLY A 13 -9.80 -6.57 -11.75
CA GLY A 13 -9.73 -6.59 -10.28
C GLY A 13 -9.87 -5.20 -9.64
N PHE A 14 -10.16 -4.17 -10.42
CA PHE A 14 -10.44 -2.82 -9.95
C PHE A 14 -11.49 -2.14 -10.83
N PHE A 15 -12.09 -1.08 -10.30
CA PHE A 15 -12.92 -0.15 -11.06
C PHE A 15 -13.02 1.19 -10.32
N VAL A 16 -13.44 2.22 -11.05
CA VAL A 16 -13.78 3.53 -10.49
C VAL A 16 -15.26 3.54 -10.16
N CYS A 17 -15.62 4.00 -8.97
CA CYS A 17 -17.01 4.14 -8.56
C CYS A 17 -17.54 5.47 -9.12
N GLU A 18 -18.16 5.42 -10.29
CA GLU A 18 -18.83 6.55 -10.91
C GLU A 18 -20.10 6.90 -10.13
N ASP A 19 -20.46 8.19 -10.11
CA ASP A 19 -21.72 8.71 -9.56
C ASP A 19 -22.06 8.19 -8.16
N VAL A 20 -21.05 8.08 -7.28
CA VAL A 20 -21.26 7.84 -5.85
C VAL A 20 -21.81 9.12 -5.22
N ASN A 21 -23.04 9.46 -5.60
CA ASN A 21 -23.87 10.47 -5.01
C ASN A 21 -24.61 9.78 -3.87
N LEU A 22 -23.97 9.74 -2.71
CA LEU A 22 -24.59 9.16 -1.52
C LEU A 22 -25.71 10.10 -1.14
N ASP A 23 -26.96 9.68 -1.37
CA ASP A 23 -28.25 10.41 -1.35
C ASP A 23 -28.58 11.23 -0.08
N GLN A 24 -27.61 11.61 0.74
CA GLN A 24 -27.76 12.37 1.98
C GLN A 24 -26.66 13.43 2.16
N GLY A 25 -26.33 14.18 1.10
CA GLY A 25 -25.41 15.32 1.17
C GLY A 25 -24.13 15.10 0.37
N ASP A 26 -23.73 16.17 -0.31
CA ASP A 26 -22.51 16.26 -1.10
C ASP A 26 -21.32 15.68 -0.32
N MET A 27 -20.65 14.68 -0.89
CA MET A 27 -19.42 14.10 -0.32
C MET A 27 -18.28 15.12 -0.33
N THR A 28 -18.37 16.17 -1.16
CA THR A 28 -17.32 17.14 -1.36
C THR A 28 -16.98 17.92 -0.09
N PRO A 29 -17.94 18.54 0.64
CA PRO A 29 -17.66 19.15 1.95
C PRO A 29 -16.97 18.20 2.93
N LEU A 30 -17.48 16.98 3.05
CA LEU A 30 -16.95 15.98 3.99
C LEU A 30 -15.51 15.56 3.62
N LEU A 31 -15.23 15.38 2.33
CA LEU A 31 -13.87 15.08 1.85
C LEU A 31 -12.93 16.27 2.06
N GLN A 32 -13.40 17.50 1.78
CA GLN A 32 -12.62 18.72 2.01
C GLN A 32 -12.25 18.88 3.48
N GLU A 33 -13.21 18.70 4.39
CA GLU A 33 -12.98 18.72 5.84
C GLU A 33 -11.99 17.63 6.27
N ALA A 34 -12.18 16.39 5.80
CA ALA A 34 -11.28 15.28 6.11
C ALA A 34 -9.84 15.55 5.61
N TYR A 35 -9.69 16.09 4.40
CA TYR A 35 -8.37 16.46 3.87
C TYR A 35 -7.72 17.60 4.65
N ALA A 36 -8.47 18.65 4.97
CA ALA A 36 -7.98 19.77 5.76
C ALA A 36 -7.50 19.30 7.14
N ALA A 37 -8.34 18.51 7.83
CA ALA A 37 -8.02 17.96 9.14
C ALA A 37 -6.83 16.99 9.08
N SER A 38 -6.77 16.12 8.06
CA SER A 38 -5.65 15.20 7.84
C SER A 38 -4.33 15.95 7.61
N ARG A 39 -4.34 17.03 6.81
CA ARG A 39 -3.17 17.86 6.55
C ARG A 39 -2.63 18.50 7.82
N GLN A 40 -3.51 19.12 8.62
CA GLN A 40 -3.16 19.72 9.91
C GLN A 40 -2.60 18.69 10.88
N PHE A 41 -3.27 17.54 11.00
CA PHE A 41 -2.85 16.44 11.87
C PHE A 41 -1.46 15.90 11.49
N HIS A 42 -1.21 15.60 10.21
CA HIS A 42 0.08 15.09 9.77
C HIS A 42 1.20 16.14 9.90
N ALA A 43 0.90 17.42 9.68
CA ALA A 43 1.86 18.51 9.91
C ALA A 43 2.25 18.58 11.40
N ALA A 44 1.26 18.55 12.31
CA ALA A 44 1.51 18.56 13.75
C ALA A 44 2.36 17.36 14.20
N GLU A 45 2.05 16.15 13.74
CA GLU A 45 2.82 14.94 14.07
C GLU A 45 4.24 14.97 13.45
N ALA A 46 4.42 15.55 12.26
CA ALA A 46 5.75 15.76 11.67
C ALA A 46 6.59 16.74 12.52
N SER A 47 6.01 17.86 12.96
CA SER A 47 6.70 18.82 13.84
C SER A 47 7.04 18.24 15.21
N ARG A 48 6.26 17.27 15.73
CA ARG A 48 6.64 16.52 16.95
C ARG A 48 7.88 15.66 16.71
N ARG A 49 7.92 14.91 15.60
CA ARG A 49 9.11 14.08 15.25
C ARG A 49 10.37 14.91 15.11
N GLN A 50 10.29 16.08 14.48
CA GLN A 50 11.43 16.97 14.29
C GLN A 50 12.00 17.48 15.63
N ARG A 51 11.16 17.61 16.65
CA ARG A 51 11.58 17.97 18.02
C ARG A 51 12.04 16.77 18.84
N SER A 52 12.34 15.64 18.20
CA SER A 52 12.68 14.36 18.83
C SER A 52 11.62 13.85 19.82
N LEU A 53 10.38 14.34 19.71
CA LEU A 53 9.24 13.78 20.43
C LEU A 53 8.73 12.57 19.64
N SER A 54 8.39 11.50 20.33
CA SER A 54 7.81 10.33 19.66
C SER A 54 6.47 10.72 19.01
N SER A 55 6.36 10.48 17.69
CA SER A 55 5.08 10.53 17.00
C SER A 55 4.19 9.44 17.58
N GLN A 56 3.12 9.85 18.23
CA GLN A 56 2.23 8.93 18.94
C GLN A 56 1.22 8.27 18.00
N TRP A 57 0.81 8.99 16.95
CA TRP A 57 -0.37 8.61 16.17
C TRP A 57 -0.03 8.18 14.75
N THR A 58 1.01 8.77 14.16
CA THR A 58 1.40 8.39 12.80
C THR A 58 2.56 7.40 12.81
N ARG A 59 2.55 6.49 11.83
CA ARG A 59 3.71 5.73 11.42
C ARG A 59 4.33 6.43 10.21
N GLY A 60 5.61 6.22 9.99
CA GLY A 60 6.30 6.67 8.79
C GLY A 60 7.39 5.68 8.43
N LYS A 61 7.86 5.73 7.19
CA LYS A 61 9.16 5.16 6.84
C LYS A 61 10.17 6.31 6.89
N PRO A 62 10.93 6.49 7.99
CA PRO A 62 11.80 7.65 8.17
C PRO A 62 13.04 7.63 7.26
N ASN A 63 13.41 6.49 6.69
CA ASN A 63 14.70 6.30 6.03
C ASN A 63 14.63 6.14 4.50
N SER A 64 13.56 6.57 3.83
CA SER A 64 13.49 6.50 2.35
C SER A 64 14.08 7.73 1.64
N GLY A 65 14.93 8.55 2.29
CA GLY A 65 15.48 9.77 1.68
C GLY A 65 14.49 10.95 1.71
N PRO A 66 14.53 11.91 0.76
CA PRO A 66 13.60 13.06 0.72
C PRO A 66 12.12 12.66 0.56
N TYR A 67 11.86 11.36 0.41
CA TYR A 67 10.56 10.75 0.20
C TYR A 67 10.03 10.25 1.55
N SER A 68 9.25 11.09 2.22
CA SER A 68 8.58 10.69 3.46
C SER A 68 7.11 10.41 3.20
N ARG A 69 6.67 9.19 3.54
CA ARG A 69 5.24 8.89 3.71
C ARG A 69 4.93 8.71 5.18
N ALA A 70 3.82 9.28 5.61
CA ALA A 70 3.28 9.09 6.94
C ALA A 70 1.83 8.62 6.84
N TRP A 71 1.39 7.82 7.80
CA TRP A 71 0.01 7.37 7.83
C TRP A 71 -0.51 7.24 9.26
N PHE A 72 -1.79 7.52 9.42
CA PHE A 72 -2.59 7.14 10.57
C PHE A 72 -3.46 5.93 10.23
N THR A 73 -3.86 5.15 11.23
CA THR A 73 -4.76 4.01 11.04
C THR A 73 -5.83 4.02 12.12
N GLY A 74 -7.06 4.33 11.73
CA GLY A 74 -8.27 4.12 12.52
C GLY A 74 -8.78 2.70 12.31
N ALA A 75 -9.02 1.96 13.39
CA ALA A 75 -9.57 0.61 13.36
C ALA A 75 -10.26 0.30 14.70
N ASN A 76 -11.14 -0.68 14.72
CA ASN A 76 -11.77 -1.14 15.96
C ASN A 76 -10.70 -1.53 17.01
N GLY A 77 -10.89 -1.09 18.25
CA GLY A 77 -9.96 -1.32 19.35
C GLY A 77 -8.69 -0.45 19.34
N ARG A 78 -8.46 0.40 18.32
CA ARG A 78 -7.39 1.40 18.36
C ARG A 78 -7.87 2.70 18.98
N ARG A 79 -7.00 3.30 19.79
CA ARG A 79 -7.22 4.65 20.32
C ARG A 79 -7.18 5.66 19.17
N TRP A 80 -8.02 6.68 19.28
CA TRP A 80 -8.02 7.84 18.40
C TRP A 80 -7.32 9.03 19.07
N PRO A 81 -6.74 9.95 18.29
CA PRO A 81 -6.21 11.19 18.85
C PRO A 81 -7.30 11.97 19.57
N ARG A 82 -6.93 12.59 20.70
CA ARG A 82 -7.86 13.44 21.43
C ARG A 82 -8.06 14.75 20.67
N ASP A 83 -9.27 15.29 20.77
CA ASP A 83 -9.61 16.55 20.11
C ASP A 83 -8.79 17.73 20.65
N GLU A 84 -8.41 17.69 21.93
CA GLU A 84 -7.51 18.70 22.55
C GLU A 84 -6.12 18.76 21.89
N ASP A 85 -5.61 17.62 21.42
CA ASP A 85 -4.30 17.52 20.78
C ASP A 85 -4.38 17.78 19.27
N HIS A 86 -5.50 17.37 18.65
CA HIS A 86 -5.73 17.43 17.21
C HIS A 86 -7.20 17.82 16.92
N PRO A 87 -7.55 19.11 17.03
CA PRO A 87 -8.93 19.57 16.92
C PRO A 87 -9.59 19.17 15.60
N GLY A 88 -10.78 18.59 15.68
CA GLY A 88 -11.62 18.21 14.54
C GLY A 88 -11.14 16.98 13.76
N PHE A 89 -9.92 16.47 13.99
CA PHE A 89 -9.36 15.35 13.22
C PHE A 89 -10.18 14.07 13.36
N THR A 90 -10.46 13.67 14.59
CA THR A 90 -11.19 12.43 14.87
C THR A 90 -12.60 12.49 14.30
N THR A 91 -13.31 13.60 14.52
CA THR A 91 -14.67 13.81 13.98
C THR A 91 -14.69 13.75 12.46
N ALA A 92 -13.79 14.47 11.78
CA ALA A 92 -13.74 14.50 10.32
C ALA A 92 -13.45 13.12 9.70
N LEU A 93 -12.47 12.38 10.26
CA LEU A 93 -12.13 11.04 9.76
C LEU A 93 -13.20 10.00 10.08
N GLN A 94 -13.86 10.07 11.24
CA GLN A 94 -14.95 9.15 11.58
C GLN A 94 -16.18 9.38 10.70
N SER A 95 -16.52 10.65 10.40
CA SER A 95 -17.57 11.00 9.45
C SER A 95 -17.26 10.46 8.05
N LEU A 96 -16.02 10.64 7.58
CA LEU A 96 -15.57 10.03 6.32
C LEU A 96 -15.64 8.51 6.36
N ASP A 97 -15.20 7.89 7.45
CA ASP A 97 -15.19 6.44 7.60
C ASP A 97 -16.60 5.85 7.53
N ALA A 98 -17.55 6.47 8.24
CA ALA A 98 -18.95 6.08 8.21
C ALA A 98 -19.53 6.16 6.78
N ARG A 99 -19.15 7.20 6.03
CA ARG A 99 -19.57 7.38 4.63
C ARG A 99 -18.98 6.33 3.70
N LEU A 100 -17.68 6.06 3.82
CA LEU A 100 -17.02 4.99 3.07
C LEU A 100 -17.55 3.59 3.47
N ALA A 101 -17.94 3.40 4.73
CA ALA A 101 -18.58 2.17 5.18
C ALA A 101 -19.95 1.95 4.51
N ALA A 102 -20.73 3.01 4.29
CA ALA A 102 -21.99 2.91 3.54
C ALA A 102 -21.74 2.50 2.08
N VAL A 103 -20.75 3.10 1.40
CA VAL A 103 -20.33 2.69 0.04
C VAL A 103 -19.93 1.22 0.04
N ALA A 104 -19.10 0.81 0.99
CA ALA A 104 -18.61 -0.56 1.09
C ALA A 104 -19.74 -1.58 1.34
N ALA A 105 -20.79 -1.21 2.09
CA ALA A 105 -21.94 -2.07 2.30
C ALA A 105 -22.70 -2.33 0.99
N VAL A 106 -22.90 -1.29 0.16
CA VAL A 106 -23.49 -1.44 -1.18
C VAL A 106 -22.61 -2.32 -2.07
N MET A 107 -21.29 -2.11 -2.05
CA MET A 107 -20.35 -2.94 -2.82
C MET A 107 -20.36 -4.40 -2.36
N ALA A 108 -20.37 -4.66 -1.06
CA ALA A 108 -20.45 -6.01 -0.52
C ALA A 108 -21.75 -6.73 -0.94
N ALA A 109 -22.89 -6.03 -0.89
CA ALA A 109 -24.16 -6.57 -1.36
C ALA A 109 -24.12 -6.88 -2.87
N ALA A 110 -23.56 -5.98 -3.69
CA ALA A 110 -23.43 -6.20 -5.13
C ALA A 110 -22.49 -7.38 -5.45
N LEU A 111 -21.39 -7.54 -4.71
CA LEU A 111 -20.49 -8.68 -4.80
C LEU A 111 -21.21 -10.00 -4.46
N ALA A 112 -22.00 -10.02 -3.38
CA ALA A 112 -22.78 -11.19 -2.98
C ALA A 112 -23.78 -11.62 -4.07
N CYS A 113 -24.39 -10.65 -4.76
CA CYS A 113 -25.27 -10.95 -5.90
C CYS A 113 -24.50 -11.44 -7.14
N ALA A 114 -23.32 -10.88 -7.43
CA ALA A 114 -22.55 -11.21 -8.63
C ALA A 114 -21.75 -12.52 -8.51
N PHE A 115 -21.37 -12.88 -7.28
CA PHE A 115 -20.59 -14.07 -6.96
C PHE A 115 -21.31 -14.85 -5.86
N PRO A 116 -22.37 -15.60 -6.20
CA PRO A 116 -23.16 -16.36 -5.24
C PRO A 116 -22.27 -17.43 -4.60
N SER A 117 -21.77 -17.09 -3.42
CA SER A 117 -20.97 -17.92 -2.54
C SER A 117 -21.50 -17.61 -1.15
N GLU A 118 -21.78 -18.65 -0.36
CA GLU A 118 -22.26 -18.52 1.02
C GLU A 118 -21.30 -17.68 1.89
N THR A 119 -20.09 -17.45 1.39
CA THR A 119 -19.01 -16.68 2.03
C THR A 119 -19.24 -15.15 2.02
N PHE A 120 -20.21 -14.63 1.25
CA PHE A 120 -20.50 -13.18 1.14
C PHE A 120 -21.78 -12.74 1.86
N ALA A 121 -22.34 -13.56 2.74
CA ALA A 121 -23.62 -13.27 3.41
C ALA A 121 -23.64 -11.96 4.23
N SER A 122 -22.48 -11.40 4.57
CA SER A 122 -22.37 -10.10 5.24
C SER A 122 -21.10 -9.34 4.85
N ALA A 123 -21.15 -8.01 4.88
CA ALA A 123 -19.95 -7.19 4.79
C ALA A 123 -18.96 -7.57 5.91
N PRO A 124 -17.64 -7.54 5.64
CA PRO A 124 -16.68 -7.95 6.66
C PRO A 124 -16.70 -6.97 7.84
N SER A 125 -16.83 -7.51 9.05
CA SER A 125 -16.88 -6.72 10.29
C SER A 125 -15.55 -6.05 10.62
N GLU A 126 -14.43 -6.64 10.18
CA GLU A 126 -13.10 -6.10 10.40
C GLU A 126 -12.73 -5.14 9.26
N THR A 127 -12.53 -3.88 9.65
CA THR A 127 -12.22 -2.78 8.73
C THR A 127 -11.16 -1.86 9.34
N MET A 128 -10.41 -1.18 8.48
CA MET A 128 -9.55 -0.09 8.91
C MET A 128 -9.54 1.05 7.90
N LEU A 129 -9.47 2.28 8.41
CA LEU A 129 -9.23 3.48 7.62
C LEU A 129 -7.77 3.90 7.76
N ARG A 130 -7.07 4.05 6.65
CA ARG A 130 -5.75 4.68 6.59
C ARG A 130 -5.86 6.08 5.99
N ALA A 131 -5.39 7.07 6.73
CA ALA A 131 -5.16 8.42 6.22
C ALA A 131 -3.66 8.58 5.94
N LEU A 132 -3.29 8.56 4.66
CA LEU A 132 -1.91 8.61 4.20
C LEU A 132 -1.56 10.01 3.70
N ARG A 133 -0.34 10.44 4.00
CA ARG A 133 0.31 11.63 3.48
C ARG A 133 1.59 11.24 2.78
N TYR A 134 1.76 11.75 1.57
CA TYR A 134 2.98 11.69 0.79
C TYR A 134 3.54 13.10 0.71
N ALA A 135 4.73 13.29 1.26
CA ALA A 135 5.41 14.58 1.15
C ALA A 135 5.70 14.88 -0.34
N PRO A 136 5.70 16.17 -0.72
CA PRO A 136 6.18 16.60 -2.04
C PRO A 136 7.55 15.99 -2.33
N SER A 137 7.73 15.40 -3.50
CA SER A 137 9.08 15.08 -3.98
C SER A 137 9.65 16.32 -4.66
N THR A 138 10.86 16.73 -4.28
CA THR A 138 11.63 17.63 -5.14
C THR A 138 11.77 16.94 -6.50
N PRO A 139 11.37 17.58 -7.62
CA PRO A 139 11.71 17.03 -8.92
C PRO A 139 13.23 16.84 -8.97
N PRO A 140 13.74 15.80 -9.67
CA PRO A 140 15.17 15.66 -9.89
C PRO A 140 15.75 16.98 -10.37
N ALA A 141 16.87 17.41 -9.78
CA ALA A 141 17.59 18.58 -10.26
C ALA A 141 18.01 18.31 -11.71
N GLU A 142 17.35 18.98 -12.65
CA GLU A 142 17.49 18.90 -14.10
C GLU A 142 17.08 17.58 -14.78
N PRO A 143 16.49 17.67 -16.00
CA PRO A 143 16.21 16.51 -16.81
C PRO A 143 17.54 15.98 -17.37
N GLU A 144 18.12 14.98 -16.71
CA GLU A 144 19.04 14.08 -17.40
C GLU A 144 18.27 13.56 -18.62
N VAL A 145 18.76 13.87 -19.82
CA VAL A 145 18.11 13.68 -21.12
C VAL A 145 17.46 12.30 -21.17
N ALA A 146 16.16 12.25 -20.89
CA ALA A 146 15.39 11.03 -20.89
C ALA A 146 15.28 10.60 -22.35
N ILE A 147 16.18 9.70 -22.77
CA ILE A 147 16.07 9.02 -24.06
C ILE A 147 14.71 8.31 -24.04
N THR A 148 13.78 8.86 -24.82
CA THR A 148 12.40 8.39 -24.99
C THR A 148 12.40 7.02 -25.66
N THR A 149 12.77 5.98 -24.91
CA THR A 149 12.52 4.61 -25.33
C THR A 149 11.14 4.25 -24.78
N THR A 150 10.12 4.55 -25.58
CA THR A 150 8.76 4.05 -25.38
C THR A 150 8.79 2.53 -25.45
N ASN A 151 8.99 1.87 -24.30
CA ASN A 151 8.78 0.44 -24.13
C ASN A 151 8.06 0.21 -22.80
N THR A 152 6.76 0.46 -22.80
CA THR A 152 5.83 0.35 -21.66
C THR A 152 5.38 -1.09 -21.36
N ASN A 153 6.08 -2.12 -21.86
CA ASN A 153 5.55 -3.50 -21.86
C ASN A 153 6.27 -4.49 -20.93
N ASN A 154 7.01 -4.07 -19.91
CA ASN A 154 7.71 -5.02 -19.04
C ASN A 154 7.45 -4.82 -17.55
N LYS A 155 6.73 -5.79 -16.96
CA LYS A 155 6.56 -5.98 -15.52
C LYS A 155 7.91 -6.06 -14.75
N ASN A 156 9.02 -6.28 -15.46
CA ASN A 156 10.35 -6.53 -14.88
C ASN A 156 11.29 -5.30 -14.84
N ASN A 157 10.88 -4.11 -15.29
CA ASN A 157 11.74 -2.91 -15.28
C ASN A 157 11.60 -2.01 -14.03
N ASP A 158 11.01 -2.52 -12.93
CA ASP A 158 10.84 -1.81 -11.66
C ASP A 158 12.15 -1.61 -10.85
N SER A 159 13.33 -1.82 -11.46
CA SER A 159 14.63 -1.57 -10.81
C SER A 159 14.89 -0.10 -10.51
N ASN A 160 14.12 0.82 -11.09
CA ASN A 160 14.10 2.22 -10.66
C ASN A 160 13.14 2.41 -9.47
N SER A 161 13.43 1.73 -8.36
CA SER A 161 12.72 1.82 -7.06
C SER A 161 12.61 3.24 -6.48
N ASN A 162 13.27 4.19 -7.14
CA ASN A 162 13.34 5.59 -6.81
C ASN A 162 12.19 6.43 -7.39
N ASN A 163 11.06 5.89 -7.85
CA ASN A 163 9.92 6.73 -8.26
C ASN A 163 8.58 6.41 -7.57
N HIS A 164 8.58 5.51 -6.59
CA HIS A 164 7.35 5.09 -5.92
C HIS A 164 7.21 5.76 -4.54
N GLY A 165 6.02 6.27 -4.23
CA GLY A 165 5.57 6.59 -2.87
C GLY A 165 5.11 5.34 -2.13
N ILE A 166 4.44 4.42 -2.83
CA ILE A 166 4.21 3.04 -2.40
C ILE A 166 4.58 2.10 -3.55
N PRO A 167 5.48 1.12 -3.34
CA PRO A 167 5.80 0.15 -4.37
C PRO A 167 4.59 -0.72 -4.72
N ALA A 168 4.69 -1.45 -5.83
CA ALA A 168 3.68 -2.42 -6.25
C ALA A 168 3.39 -3.45 -5.14
N HIS A 169 2.11 -3.64 -4.84
CA HIS A 169 1.62 -4.60 -3.86
C HIS A 169 0.15 -4.94 -4.12
N VAL A 170 -0.34 -5.99 -3.45
CA VAL A 170 -1.75 -6.37 -3.42
C VAL A 170 -2.23 -6.24 -1.98
N ASP A 171 -3.43 -5.71 -1.78
CA ASP A 171 -4.02 -5.66 -0.44
C ASP A 171 -4.47 -7.05 0.02
N PHE A 172 -4.33 -7.32 1.31
CA PHE A 172 -4.60 -8.64 1.90
C PHE A 172 -6.07 -8.86 2.29
N GLY A 173 -6.87 -7.79 2.33
CA GLY A 173 -8.30 -7.85 2.68
C GLY A 173 -9.16 -8.38 1.53
N ASP A 174 -10.48 -8.24 1.68
CA ASP A 174 -11.42 -8.51 0.59
C ASP A 174 -11.32 -7.43 -0.49
N PHE A 175 -11.41 -6.17 -0.09
CA PHE A 175 -11.22 -5.05 -1.01
C PHE A 175 -10.84 -3.78 -0.25
N THR A 176 -10.37 -2.81 -1.01
CA THR A 176 -10.04 -1.47 -0.53
C THR A 176 -10.82 -0.44 -1.33
N LEU A 177 -11.44 0.50 -0.62
CA LEU A 177 -11.93 1.75 -1.20
C LEU A 177 -10.86 2.82 -1.01
N CYS A 178 -10.37 3.39 -2.11
CA CYS A 178 -9.31 4.40 -2.10
C CYS A 178 -9.82 5.71 -2.69
N HIS A 179 -9.51 6.82 -2.05
CA HIS A 179 -9.77 8.17 -2.56
C HIS A 179 -8.53 9.05 -2.33
N SER A 180 -8.17 9.90 -3.29
CA SER A 180 -7.02 10.83 -3.17
C SER A 180 -7.30 12.22 -3.72
N ASP A 181 -6.61 13.24 -3.19
CA ASP A 181 -6.71 14.65 -3.61
C ASP A 181 -5.81 14.99 -4.81
N SER A 182 -4.97 14.05 -5.23
CA SER A 182 -4.10 14.16 -6.40
C SER A 182 -3.93 12.82 -7.10
N GLU A 183 -3.41 12.89 -8.33
CA GLU A 183 -3.01 11.74 -9.14
C GLU A 183 -1.90 10.92 -8.47
N GLY A 184 -1.51 9.82 -9.12
CA GLY A 184 -0.35 9.00 -8.76
C GLY A 184 -0.70 7.56 -8.35
N LEU A 185 -1.97 7.24 -8.10
CA LEU A 185 -2.38 5.85 -7.91
C LEU A 185 -2.43 5.15 -9.27
N GLU A 186 -1.81 3.97 -9.36
CA GLU A 186 -1.84 3.12 -10.55
C GLU A 186 -2.23 1.70 -10.17
N ALA A 187 -2.97 1.01 -11.04
CA ALA A 187 -3.32 -0.39 -10.92
C ALA A 187 -2.81 -1.16 -12.14
N TRP A 188 -2.31 -2.37 -11.93
CA TRP A 188 -1.82 -3.23 -13.01
C TRP A 188 -2.99 -3.85 -13.77
N GLU A 189 -3.25 -3.37 -14.97
CA GLU A 189 -4.23 -3.94 -15.88
C GLU A 189 -3.62 -5.16 -16.59
N ARG A 190 -3.92 -6.35 -16.07
CA ARG A 190 -3.26 -7.59 -16.49
C ARG A 190 -3.45 -7.92 -17.97
N GLU A 191 -4.64 -7.71 -18.51
CA GLU A 191 -4.97 -8.02 -19.91
C GLU A 191 -4.24 -7.10 -20.89
N ALA A 192 -4.14 -5.82 -20.55
CA ALA A 192 -3.40 -4.84 -21.33
C ALA A 192 -1.88 -4.89 -21.09
N GLY A 193 -1.44 -5.52 -19.99
CA GLY A 193 -0.02 -5.63 -19.64
C GLY A 193 0.62 -4.28 -19.29
N LEU A 194 -0.15 -3.36 -18.70
CA LEU A 194 0.30 -2.01 -18.38
C LEU A 194 -0.23 -1.51 -17.02
N TRP A 195 0.46 -0.51 -16.47
CA TRP A 195 -0.01 0.25 -15.31
C TRP A 195 -1.04 1.27 -15.78
N GLN A 196 -2.28 1.12 -15.32
CA GLN A 196 -3.36 2.06 -15.61
C GLN A 196 -3.43 3.13 -14.51
N PRO A 197 -3.31 4.43 -14.85
CA PRO A 197 -3.51 5.50 -13.89
C PRO A 197 -4.97 5.55 -13.44
N LEU A 198 -5.17 5.71 -12.13
CA LEU A 198 -6.49 5.86 -11.53
C LEU A 198 -6.76 7.34 -11.22
N PRO A 199 -8.01 7.82 -11.45
CA PRO A 199 -8.34 9.22 -11.31
C PRO A 199 -8.27 9.70 -9.85
N ALA A 200 -7.80 10.93 -9.67
CA ALA A 200 -7.96 11.65 -8.41
C ALA A 200 -9.43 12.07 -8.21
N TRP A 201 -9.80 12.41 -6.97
CA TRP A 201 -11.15 12.91 -6.62
C TRP A 201 -12.30 11.93 -6.91
N GLN A 202 -11.99 10.65 -7.10
CA GLN A 202 -12.96 9.59 -7.31
C GLN A 202 -12.61 8.40 -6.41
N ILE A 203 -13.64 7.65 -6.00
CA ILE A 203 -13.43 6.42 -5.22
C ILE A 203 -13.03 5.31 -6.17
N CYS A 204 -11.89 4.70 -5.91
CA CYS A 204 -11.40 3.52 -6.60
C CYS A 204 -11.66 2.28 -5.72
N PHE A 205 -12.24 1.24 -6.32
CA PHE A 205 -12.33 -0.09 -5.74
C PHE A 205 -11.14 -0.93 -6.18
N LEU A 206 -10.46 -1.57 -5.24
CA LEU A 206 -9.33 -2.47 -5.48
C LEU A 206 -9.61 -3.83 -4.82
N ALA A 207 -9.65 -4.92 -5.59
CA ALA A 207 -9.83 -6.26 -5.05
C ALA A 207 -8.55 -6.76 -4.34
N GLY A 208 -8.72 -7.29 -3.14
CA GLY A 208 -7.64 -7.89 -2.36
C GLY A 208 -7.59 -9.41 -2.45
N THR A 209 -6.54 -10.01 -1.89
CA THR A 209 -6.28 -11.46 -1.98
C THR A 209 -7.35 -12.30 -1.27
N ALA A 210 -8.00 -11.78 -0.22
CA ALA A 210 -9.06 -12.53 0.46
C ALA A 210 -10.30 -12.67 -0.44
N LEU A 211 -10.66 -11.64 -1.22
CA LEU A 211 -11.77 -11.72 -2.18
C LEU A 211 -11.45 -12.67 -3.34
N GLU A 212 -10.22 -12.63 -3.86
CA GLU A 212 -9.77 -13.61 -4.87
C GLU A 212 -9.91 -15.05 -4.34
N SER A 213 -9.51 -15.32 -3.09
CA SER A 213 -9.70 -16.65 -2.47
C SER A 213 -11.17 -17.01 -2.28
N LYS A 214 -11.99 -16.12 -1.69
CA LYS A 214 -13.41 -16.37 -1.40
C LYS A 214 -14.26 -16.61 -2.64
N THR A 215 -13.84 -16.04 -3.78
CA THR A 215 -14.48 -16.23 -5.08
C THR A 215 -13.88 -17.38 -5.89
N GLN A 216 -12.97 -18.18 -5.31
CA GLN A 216 -12.28 -19.25 -6.03
C GLN A 216 -11.64 -18.74 -7.33
N GLN A 217 -10.97 -17.59 -7.25
CA GLN A 217 -10.32 -16.88 -8.37
C GLN A 217 -11.25 -16.33 -9.45
N ALA A 218 -12.58 -16.32 -9.22
CA ALA A 218 -13.52 -15.63 -10.11
C ALA A 218 -13.36 -14.11 -10.04
N VAL A 219 -12.80 -13.57 -8.96
CA VAL A 219 -12.27 -12.20 -8.89
C VAL A 219 -10.76 -12.27 -8.84
N ARG A 220 -10.06 -11.38 -9.55
CA ARG A 220 -8.61 -11.28 -9.49
C ARG A 220 -8.20 -10.16 -8.55
N ALA A 221 -7.29 -10.45 -7.62
CA ALA A 221 -6.72 -9.40 -6.78
C ALA A 221 -5.84 -8.47 -7.64
N VAL A 222 -5.89 -7.18 -7.36
CA VAL A 222 -5.21 -6.16 -8.17
C VAL A 222 -3.92 -5.70 -7.52
N GLU A 223 -2.83 -5.79 -8.29
CA GLU A 223 -1.56 -5.17 -7.94
C GLU A 223 -1.64 -3.68 -8.21
N HIS A 224 -1.30 -2.86 -7.22
CA HIS A 224 -1.39 -1.41 -7.31
C HIS A 224 -0.18 -0.75 -6.64
N ARG A 225 0.11 0.48 -7.07
CA ARG A 225 1.23 1.28 -6.57
C ARG A 225 0.85 2.76 -6.52
N VAL A 226 1.67 3.53 -5.82
CA VAL A 226 1.53 4.99 -5.80
C VAL A 226 2.84 5.59 -6.26
N LEU A 227 2.79 6.34 -7.35
CA LEU A 227 3.91 7.14 -7.86
C LEU A 227 4.16 8.36 -6.98
N ARG A 228 5.36 8.92 -7.09
CA ARG A 228 5.69 10.19 -6.45
C ARG A 228 5.00 11.34 -7.17
N CYS A 229 4.66 12.37 -6.41
CA CYS A 229 4.04 13.58 -6.90
C CYS A 229 4.92 14.78 -6.52
N PRO A 230 5.11 15.76 -7.44
CA PRO A 230 5.78 17.02 -7.11
C PRO A 230 5.07 17.80 -6.02
N ALA A 231 3.75 17.63 -5.90
CA ALA A 231 2.92 18.22 -4.85
C ALA A 231 2.66 17.23 -3.70
N GLU A 232 2.26 17.76 -2.56
CA GLU A 232 1.76 16.95 -1.45
C GLU A 232 0.51 16.19 -1.89
N ARG A 233 0.47 14.90 -1.58
CA ARG A 233 -0.68 14.04 -1.83
C ARG A 233 -1.23 13.49 -0.53
N LEU A 234 -2.53 13.48 -0.39
CA LEU A 234 -3.26 12.79 0.66
C LEU A 234 -4.13 11.70 0.05
N SER A 235 -4.27 10.58 0.77
CA SER A 235 -5.24 9.56 0.38
C SER A 235 -5.89 8.92 1.59
N PHE A 236 -7.15 8.53 1.42
CA PHE A 236 -7.92 7.73 2.35
C PHE A 236 -8.13 6.35 1.76
N CYS A 237 -7.68 5.32 2.47
CA CYS A 237 -7.86 3.92 2.06
C CYS A 237 -8.62 3.19 3.16
N ARG A 238 -9.84 2.75 2.84
CA ARG A 238 -10.65 1.92 3.73
C ARG A 238 -10.54 0.46 3.30
N LEU A 239 -9.84 -0.34 4.10
CA LEU A 239 -9.60 -1.76 3.86
C LEU A 239 -10.70 -2.58 4.55
N HIS A 240 -11.30 -3.51 3.82
CA HIS A 240 -12.36 -4.41 4.30
C HIS A 240 -11.88 -5.86 4.31
N GLY A 241 -12.40 -6.68 5.23
CA GLY A 241 -12.09 -8.12 5.27
C GLY A 241 -10.70 -8.43 5.79
N VAL A 242 -10.16 -7.51 6.58
CA VAL A 242 -8.86 -7.65 7.23
C VAL A 242 -9.03 -8.60 8.42
N SER A 243 -8.75 -9.90 8.30
CA SER A 243 -8.75 -10.78 9.48
C SER A 243 -7.43 -10.65 10.25
N ALA A 244 -7.49 -10.63 11.58
CA ALA A 244 -6.30 -10.67 12.44
C ALA A 244 -5.36 -11.88 12.16
N GLN A 245 -5.90 -12.97 11.61
CA GLN A 245 -5.13 -14.20 11.29
C GLN A 245 -4.34 -14.09 9.98
N ASN A 246 -4.76 -13.24 9.04
CA ASN A 246 -4.09 -13.11 7.74
C ASN A 246 -2.85 -12.19 7.76
N GLY A 247 -2.56 -11.54 8.90
CA GLY A 247 -1.45 -10.58 9.04
C GLY A 247 -0.08 -11.18 9.36
N VAL A 248 0.03 -12.50 9.53
CA VAL A 248 1.24 -13.14 10.10
C VAL A 248 2.13 -13.83 9.04
N SER A 249 1.64 -14.07 7.82
CA SER A 249 2.36 -14.93 6.85
C SER A 249 3.16 -14.21 5.75
N SER A 250 3.19 -12.87 5.68
CA SER A 250 3.92 -12.14 4.64
C SER A 250 5.00 -11.17 5.15
N ALA A 251 5.31 -11.22 6.45
CA ALA A 251 6.25 -10.28 7.09
C ALA A 251 7.44 -10.96 7.76
N GLN A 252 8.09 -11.96 7.14
CA GLN A 252 9.47 -12.34 7.48
C GLN A 252 10.03 -13.40 6.52
N SER A 253 10.91 -12.98 5.62
CA SER A 253 11.93 -13.85 5.04
C SER A 253 13.22 -13.06 4.97
N GLY A 254 13.97 -13.10 6.06
CA GLY A 254 15.22 -12.35 6.21
C GLY A 254 15.70 -12.30 7.64
N SER A 255 16.14 -13.43 8.19
CA SER A 255 17.32 -13.59 9.06
C SER A 255 17.21 -14.91 9.83
N GLY A 256 18.23 -15.75 9.65
CA GLY A 256 18.46 -16.89 10.51
C GLY A 256 18.79 -16.43 11.92
N GLY A 257 18.24 -17.16 12.89
CA GLY A 257 18.42 -16.91 14.30
C GLY A 257 17.57 -17.91 15.06
N THR A 258 18.12 -19.10 15.26
CA THR A 258 17.71 -20.07 16.28
C THR A 258 17.40 -19.36 17.59
N ASP A 259 16.22 -19.61 18.16
CA ASP A 259 16.10 -19.90 19.59
C ASP A 259 14.81 -20.65 19.89
N ASN A 260 14.99 -21.79 20.54
CA ASN A 260 13.95 -22.63 21.11
C ASN A 260 13.21 -21.86 22.21
N ASN A 261 11.87 -21.89 22.22
CA ASN A 261 11.18 -22.21 23.45
C ASN A 261 9.75 -22.73 23.26
N ASN A 262 9.61 -23.91 23.83
CA ASN A 262 8.46 -24.74 24.12
C ASN A 262 7.30 -23.97 24.79
N SER A 263 6.09 -24.09 24.25
CA SER A 263 4.85 -24.08 25.05
C SER A 263 3.72 -24.76 24.30
N ASN A 264 3.36 -25.93 24.83
CA ASN A 264 2.12 -26.66 24.59
C ASN A 264 0.90 -25.75 24.58
N ASN A 265 0.09 -25.84 23.52
CA ASN A 265 -1.36 -25.82 23.70
C ASN A 265 -2.05 -26.62 22.59
N ASN A 266 -2.57 -27.79 22.99
CA ASN A 266 -3.44 -28.62 22.19
C ASN A 266 -4.78 -27.91 21.97
N ASN A 267 -5.16 -27.69 20.72
CA ASN A 267 -6.56 -27.70 20.33
C ASN A 267 -6.70 -28.32 18.95
N ASN A 268 -7.15 -29.57 18.95
CA ASN A 268 -7.62 -30.31 17.80
C ASN A 268 -8.77 -29.55 17.15
N ASN A 269 -8.62 -29.15 15.88
CA ASN A 269 -9.75 -29.11 14.96
C ASN A 269 -9.30 -29.58 13.58
N ASN A 270 -9.95 -30.66 13.18
CA ASN A 270 -9.74 -31.44 11.98
C ASN A 270 -10.32 -30.67 10.78
N SER A 271 -9.48 -30.11 9.91
CA SER A 271 -9.88 -29.71 8.56
C SER A 271 -8.80 -30.13 7.57
N LYS A 272 -9.27 -30.78 6.51
CA LYS A 272 -8.49 -31.52 5.53
C LYS A 272 -7.53 -30.59 4.78
N ASN A 273 -6.24 -30.94 4.84
CA ASN A 273 -5.18 -30.41 4.01
C ASN A 273 -5.51 -30.63 2.51
N ASN A 274 -5.72 -29.55 1.77
CA ASN A 274 -5.48 -29.53 0.33
C ASN A 274 -4.15 -28.81 0.11
N ASN A 275 -3.11 -29.61 -0.08
CA ASN A 275 -1.77 -29.19 -0.43
C ASN A 275 -1.78 -28.74 -1.90
N TYR A 276 -1.65 -27.44 -2.18
CA TYR A 276 -1.35 -26.94 -3.51
C TYR A 276 0.10 -26.44 -3.53
N ASP A 277 0.97 -27.29 -4.06
CA ASP A 277 2.34 -26.96 -4.46
C ASP A 277 2.31 -25.87 -5.54
N TYR A 278 2.69 -24.65 -5.16
CA TYR A 278 3.05 -23.62 -6.13
C TYR A 278 4.53 -23.80 -6.50
N ASN A 279 4.75 -24.54 -7.58
CA ASN A 279 6.07 -24.82 -8.14
C ASN A 279 6.69 -23.53 -8.71
N HIS A 280 7.69 -22.98 -8.02
CA HIS A 280 8.58 -21.96 -8.58
C HIS A 280 9.58 -22.64 -9.53
N LYS A 281 9.54 -22.28 -10.81
CA LYS A 281 10.57 -22.63 -11.79
C LYS A 281 11.90 -21.99 -11.37
N ASN A 282 12.82 -22.83 -10.91
CA ASN A 282 14.25 -22.54 -10.81
C ASN A 282 14.82 -22.47 -12.23
N ASN A 283 15.24 -21.29 -12.67
CA ASN A 283 16.07 -21.16 -13.86
C ASN A 283 17.54 -21.30 -13.47
N ASN A 284 18.09 -22.42 -13.93
CA ASN A 284 19.49 -22.81 -13.93
C ASN A 284 20.35 -21.73 -14.63
N SER A 285 21.34 -21.17 -13.93
CA SER A 285 22.38 -20.35 -14.55
C SER A 285 23.50 -21.26 -15.05
N ASN A 286 23.71 -21.25 -16.36
CA ASN A 286 24.84 -21.90 -17.02
C ASN A 286 26.16 -21.25 -16.62
N ASN A 287 27.11 -22.12 -16.28
CA ASN A 287 28.54 -21.85 -16.23
C ASN A 287 29.03 -21.27 -17.56
N ASN A 288 29.84 -20.20 -17.50
CA ASN A 288 30.91 -20.02 -18.47
C ASN A 288 32.17 -19.53 -17.76
N SER A 289 33.13 -20.44 -17.72
CA SER A 289 34.52 -20.25 -17.34
C SER A 289 35.24 -19.52 -18.47
N SER A 290 35.99 -18.47 -18.17
CA SER A 290 37.15 -18.05 -18.95
C SER A 290 38.15 -17.39 -18.01
N ASN A 291 39.27 -18.09 -17.82
CA ASN A 291 40.54 -17.56 -17.33
C ASN A 291 40.95 -16.33 -18.18
N ASP A 292 41.56 -15.33 -17.56
CA ASP A 292 42.98 -15.08 -17.86
C ASP A 292 43.69 -14.13 -16.89
N ASN A 293 44.98 -14.43 -16.73
CA ASN A 293 45.97 -13.85 -15.83
C ASN A 293 46.39 -12.42 -16.17
N SER A 294 46.75 -11.66 -15.14
CA SER A 294 47.96 -10.81 -15.01
C SER A 294 47.72 -9.80 -13.89
N ARG A 295 48.67 -9.30 -13.11
CA ARG A 295 50.09 -9.56 -12.85
C ARG A 295 50.38 -8.60 -11.69
N ALA A 296 51.13 -9.07 -10.71
CA ALA A 296 51.55 -8.29 -9.56
C ALA A 296 52.40 -7.08 -9.97
N GLU A 297 52.24 -5.96 -9.28
CA GLU A 297 53.36 -5.08 -8.99
C GLU A 297 53.19 -4.40 -7.63
N LYS A 298 54.32 -4.39 -6.92
CA LYS A 298 54.54 -3.91 -5.55
C LYS A 298 54.57 -2.39 -5.51
N GLY A 299 54.24 -1.82 -4.36
CA GLY A 299 54.58 -0.45 -4.00
C GLY A 299 54.48 -0.29 -2.48
N ASP A 300 55.60 -0.47 -1.80
CA ASP A 300 55.81 -0.21 -0.38
C ASP A 300 55.84 1.30 -0.08
N GLN A 301 55.85 1.59 1.23
CA GLN A 301 56.35 2.80 1.90
C GLN A 301 55.41 4.01 2.01
N GLU A 302 55.42 4.81 3.06
CA GLU A 302 55.83 4.75 4.48
C GLU A 302 55.55 6.17 5.01
N THR A 303 55.08 6.31 6.25
CA THR A 303 55.22 7.52 7.10
C THR A 303 54.51 8.82 6.61
N SER A 304 54.10 9.79 7.41
CA SER A 304 54.42 10.19 8.78
C SER A 304 53.31 11.11 9.28
N ALA A 305 53.15 11.12 10.60
CA ALA A 305 52.39 12.09 11.39
C ALA A 305 53.00 13.50 11.33
N GLU A 306 52.17 14.51 11.64
CA GLU A 306 52.41 15.68 12.52
C GLU A 306 51.36 16.78 12.21
N GLU A 307 50.52 17.18 13.19
CA GLU A 307 50.68 18.41 14.01
C GLU A 307 50.43 19.70 13.19
N LEU A 308 49.71 20.77 13.57
CA LEU A 308 49.40 21.39 14.86
C LEU A 308 48.43 22.58 14.60
N LYS A 309 47.64 22.93 15.63
CA LYS A 309 47.24 24.29 16.12
C LYS A 309 46.47 25.25 15.18
N LEU A 310 45.25 25.65 15.58
CA LEU A 310 44.92 26.84 16.41
C LEU A 310 45.15 28.17 15.67
N GLY A 311 44.03 28.83 15.39
CA GLY A 311 43.89 30.18 14.83
C GLY A 311 42.41 30.42 14.55
#